data_AF-A0A3P8C9S7-F1
#
_entry.id   AF-A0A3P8C9S7-F1
#
_cell.length_a   1.000
_cell.length_b   1.000
_cell.length_c   1.000
_cell.angle_alpha   90.00
_cell.angle_beta   90.00
_cell.angle_gamma   90.00
#
_symmetry.space_group_name_H-M   'P 1'
#
loop_
_entity.id
_entity.type
_entity.pdbx_description
1 polymer ?
#
loop_
_entity_poly.entity_id
_entity_poly.type
_entity_poly.pdbx_seq_one_letter_code
_entity_poly.pdbx_strand_id
1 'polypeptide(L)'
;MFSIRFLTETHNLIIFRGRWYLVLYFAALIWVCEYLVYYFTLCSCNWPDLPNASVKNIQNPDTAVVNLMVLADTHLVGYVLGHPIDRIRRDWQMKRAFQASLYLHSPNAVIILGDILDEGKWATNDDFSYLVERFRDIFHHDKTKTLVKTVVGNHDIGFHYACVFFLN
;
A
#
# COMPACT_ATOMS: atom_id res chain seq x y z
N MET A 1 51.15 16.00 -29.58
CA MET A 1 50.62 14.80 -28.89
C MET A 1 49.97 15.10 -27.53
N PHE A 2 50.33 16.18 -26.82
CA PHE A 2 49.77 16.52 -25.49
C PHE A 2 48.34 17.11 -25.52
N SER A 3 48.01 17.93 -26.54
CA SER A 3 46.71 18.63 -26.63
C SER A 3 45.50 17.71 -26.82
N ILE A 4 45.65 16.63 -27.59
CA ILE A 4 44.56 15.68 -27.89
C ILE A 4 44.20 14.86 -26.65
N ARG A 5 45.18 14.46 -25.84
CA ARG A 5 44.96 13.66 -24.60
C ARG A 5 44.17 14.43 -23.54
N PHE A 6 44.48 15.71 -23.35
CA PHE A 6 43.79 16.57 -22.39
C PHE A 6 42.32 16.86 -22.77
N LEU A 7 42.06 17.07 -24.07
CA LEU A 7 40.69 17.20 -24.60
C LEU A 7 39.88 15.91 -24.44
N THR A 8 40.47 14.73 -24.66
CA THR A 8 39.79 13.46 -24.40
C THR A 8 39.51 13.20 -22.92
N GLU A 9 40.43 13.54 -22.02
CA GLU A 9 40.22 13.35 -20.58
C GLU A 9 39.15 14.30 -20.02
N THR A 10 39.15 15.57 -20.44
CA THR A 10 38.12 16.54 -20.05
C THR A 10 36.74 16.17 -20.60
N HIS A 11 36.66 15.69 -21.85
CA HIS A 11 35.40 15.22 -22.45
C HIS A 11 34.87 13.96 -21.75
N ASN A 12 35.75 13.01 -21.41
CA ASN A 12 35.40 11.82 -20.63
C ASN A 12 34.96 12.18 -19.21
N LEU A 13 35.58 13.17 -18.56
CA LEU A 13 35.15 13.67 -17.25
C LEU A 13 33.78 14.33 -17.30
N ILE A 14 33.48 15.11 -18.34
CA ILE A 14 32.18 15.78 -18.52
C ILE A 14 31.08 14.74 -18.79
N ILE A 15 31.33 13.75 -19.66
CA ILE A 15 30.40 12.64 -19.91
C ILE A 15 30.18 11.81 -18.65
N PHE A 16 31.25 11.49 -17.91
CA PHE A 16 31.18 10.73 -16.68
C PHE A 16 30.36 11.48 -15.61
N ARG A 17 30.60 12.79 -15.42
CA ARG A 17 29.80 13.64 -14.52
C ARG A 17 28.35 13.75 -14.96
N GLY A 18 28.09 13.89 -16.26
CA GLY A 18 26.73 13.89 -16.84
C GLY A 18 25.95 12.61 -16.57
N ARG A 19 26.61 11.44 -16.64
CA ARG A 19 26.01 10.14 -16.32
C ARG A 19 25.60 10.03 -14.86
N TRP A 20 26.40 10.54 -13.93
CA TRP A 20 26.03 10.54 -12.50
C TRP A 20 24.84 11.45 -12.21
N TYR A 21 24.71 12.61 -12.87
CA TYR A 21 23.53 13.45 -12.72
C TYR A 21 22.25 12.76 -13.19
N LEU A 22 22.30 12.02 -14.31
CA LEU A 22 21.15 11.24 -14.77
C LEU A 22 20.79 10.12 -13.78
N VAL A 23 21.78 9.39 -13.28
CA VAL A 23 21.56 8.34 -12.26
C VAL A 23 20.94 8.92 -10.99
N LEU A 24 21.47 10.05 -10.50
CA LEU A 24 20.92 10.74 -9.33
C LEU A 24 19.50 11.25 -9.58
N TYR A 25 19.23 11.78 -10.77
CA TYR A 25 17.89 12.23 -11.16
C TYR A 25 16.88 11.08 -11.15
N PHE A 26 17.20 9.95 -11.79
CA PHE A 26 16.32 8.77 -11.79
C PHE A 26 16.15 8.19 -10.39
N ALA A 27 17.23 8.12 -9.58
CA ALA A 27 17.15 7.67 -8.21
C ALA A 27 16.26 8.57 -7.35
N ALA A 28 16.39 9.90 -7.49
CA ALA A 28 15.53 10.86 -6.82
C ALA A 28 14.08 10.74 -7.28
N LEU A 29 13.83 10.57 -8.58
CA LEU A 29 12.50 10.36 -9.12
C LEU A 29 11.84 9.10 -8.54
N ILE A 30 12.55 7.96 -8.53
CA ILE A 30 12.06 6.72 -7.92
C ILE A 30 11.78 6.93 -6.43
N TRP A 31 12.69 7.58 -5.69
CA TRP A 31 12.50 7.81 -4.26
C TRP A 31 11.29 8.71 -3.98
N VAL A 32 11.06 9.74 -4.79
CA VAL A 32 9.89 10.62 -4.62
C VAL A 32 8.60 9.88 -4.98
N CYS A 33 8.54 9.28 -6.18
CA CYS A 33 7.31 8.69 -6.72
C CYS A 33 6.93 7.36 -6.09
N GLU A 34 7.90 6.53 -5.70
CA GLU A 34 7.63 5.19 -5.17
C GLU A 34 7.69 5.13 -3.64
N TYR A 35 8.11 6.21 -2.96
CA TYR A 35 8.20 6.25 -1.50
C TYR A 35 7.61 7.52 -0.88
N LEU A 36 8.12 8.72 -1.20
CA LEU A 36 7.70 9.94 -0.47
C LEU A 36 6.26 10.39 -0.75
N VAL A 37 5.74 10.16 -1.95
CA VAL A 37 4.44 10.70 -2.38
C VAL A 37 3.30 10.31 -1.42
N TYR A 38 3.35 9.10 -0.85
CA TYR A 38 2.33 8.61 0.09
C TYR A 38 2.33 9.40 1.40
N TYR A 39 3.52 9.70 1.94
CA TYR A 39 3.65 10.47 3.17
C TYR A 39 3.19 11.91 2.97
N PHE A 40 3.56 12.53 1.84
CA PHE A 40 3.15 13.90 1.54
C PHE A 40 1.63 14.03 1.32
N THR A 41 1.03 13.05 0.64
CA THR A 41 -0.41 13.05 0.39
C THR A 41 -1.18 12.87 1.70
N LEU A 42 -0.75 11.93 2.55
CA LEU A 42 -1.44 11.60 3.80
C LEU A 42 -1.17 12.60 4.92
N CYS A 43 -0.01 13.25 4.98
CA CYS A 43 0.27 14.21 6.07
C CYS A 43 -0.66 15.43 6.06
N SER A 44 -1.34 15.69 4.95
CA SER A 44 -2.33 16.76 4.84
C SER A 44 -3.70 16.36 5.38
N CYS A 45 -3.91 15.08 5.72
CA CYS A 45 -5.18 14.56 6.23
C CYS A 45 -5.22 14.63 7.77
N ASN A 46 -6.38 15.01 8.31
CA ASN A 46 -6.63 15.00 9.76
C ASN A 46 -7.83 14.11 10.07
N TRP A 47 -7.89 13.61 11.30
CA TRP A 47 -9.07 12.94 11.82
C TRP A 47 -10.24 13.93 11.91
N PRO A 48 -11.49 13.48 11.68
CA PRO A 48 -12.65 14.36 11.77
C PRO A 48 -12.88 14.81 13.21
N ASP A 49 -13.19 16.10 13.38
CA ASP A 49 -13.48 16.67 14.70
C ASP A 49 -14.78 16.13 15.29
N LEU A 50 -14.76 15.80 16.57
CA LEU A 50 -15.97 15.39 17.29
C LEU A 50 -16.80 16.62 17.68
N PRO A 51 -18.13 16.58 17.51
CA PRO A 51 -19.00 17.65 18.00
C PRO A 51 -18.81 17.91 19.50
N ASN A 52 -18.82 19.18 19.91
CA ASN A 52 -18.66 19.58 21.31
C ASN A 52 -19.67 18.93 22.28
N ALA A 53 -20.86 18.55 21.79
CA ALA A 53 -21.88 17.84 22.56
C ALA A 53 -21.45 16.40 22.91
N SER A 54 -20.76 15.69 22.00
CA SER A 54 -20.19 14.37 22.27
C SER A 54 -18.99 14.44 23.23
N VAL A 55 -18.17 15.49 23.14
CA VAL A 55 -16.98 15.66 24.00
C VAL A 55 -17.35 15.84 25.49
N LYS A 56 -18.50 16.48 25.79
CA LYS A 56 -19.00 16.59 27.17
C LYS A 56 -19.43 15.25 27.77
N ASN A 57 -19.97 14.35 26.95
CA ASN A 57 -20.29 12.98 27.39
C ASN A 57 -19.04 12.10 27.50
N ILE A 58 -17.96 12.46 26.78
CA ILE A 58 -16.66 11.76 26.78
C ILE A 58 -15.83 12.00 28.05
N GLN A 59 -16.20 12.98 28.89
CA GLN A 59 -15.51 13.23 30.16
C GLN A 59 -15.61 12.07 31.18
N ASN A 60 -16.40 11.04 30.89
CA ASN A 60 -16.31 9.75 31.56
C ASN A 60 -15.10 8.95 31.04
N PRO A 61 -14.25 8.40 31.92
CA PRO A 61 -13.04 7.65 31.54
C PRO A 61 -13.30 6.39 30.69
N ASP A 62 -14.56 5.95 30.59
CA ASP A 62 -14.97 4.77 29.82
C ASP A 62 -15.25 5.04 28.33
N THR A 63 -15.15 6.29 27.86
CA THR A 63 -15.48 6.67 26.48
C THR A 63 -14.26 7.18 25.72
N ALA A 64 -13.26 6.32 25.50
CA ALA A 64 -12.11 6.66 24.66
C ALA A 64 -12.52 6.89 23.20
N VAL A 65 -12.00 7.95 22.57
CA VAL A 65 -12.19 8.23 21.15
C VAL A 65 -11.46 7.18 20.32
N VAL A 66 -12.16 6.60 19.36
CA VAL A 66 -11.60 5.58 18.47
C VAL A 66 -11.47 6.15 17.06
N ASN A 67 -10.24 6.23 16.58
CA ASN A 67 -9.93 6.56 15.20
C ASN A 67 -10.01 5.30 14.35
N LEU A 68 -11.01 5.27 13.47
CA LEU A 68 -11.30 4.16 12.58
C LEU A 68 -10.94 4.53 11.14
N MET A 69 -10.03 3.76 10.53
CA MET A 69 -9.76 3.83 9.10
C MET A 69 -10.58 2.76 8.36
N VAL A 70 -11.17 3.11 7.23
CA VAL A 70 -11.92 2.18 6.39
C VAL A 70 -11.29 2.16 5.00
N LEU A 71 -11.00 0.96 4.51
CA LEU A 71 -10.47 0.67 3.18
C LEU A 71 -11.43 -0.28 2.47
N ALA A 72 -11.50 -0.24 1.15
CA ALA A 72 -12.34 -1.14 0.34
C ALA A 72 -11.70 -1.39 -1.02
N ASP A 73 -12.17 -2.42 -1.73
CA ASP A 73 -11.91 -2.66 -3.15
C ASP A 73 -10.41 -2.64 -3.52
N THR A 74 -9.59 -3.35 -2.74
CA THR A 74 -8.14 -3.36 -2.95
C THR A 74 -7.74 -4.14 -4.21
N HIS A 75 -8.57 -5.11 -4.63
CA HIS A 75 -8.47 -5.79 -5.92
C HIS A 75 -7.05 -6.28 -6.21
N LEU A 76 -6.54 -7.18 -5.37
CA LEU A 76 -5.27 -7.84 -5.58
C LEU A 76 -5.33 -8.63 -6.88
N VAL A 77 -4.51 -8.18 -7.83
CA VAL A 77 -4.34 -8.81 -9.14
C VAL A 77 -4.00 -10.28 -8.97
N GLY A 78 -4.81 -11.15 -9.57
CA GLY A 78 -4.61 -12.59 -9.50
C GLY A 78 -3.46 -13.10 -10.39
N TYR A 79 -3.32 -14.42 -10.48
CA TYR A 79 -2.25 -15.07 -11.23
C TYR A 79 -2.67 -15.42 -12.65
N VAL A 80 -3.97 -15.52 -12.92
CA VAL A 80 -4.49 -16.07 -14.16
C VAL A 80 -4.56 -15.00 -15.25
N LEU A 81 -5.14 -13.85 -14.95
CA LEU A 81 -5.33 -12.75 -15.92
C LEU A 81 -4.37 -11.58 -15.67
N GLY A 82 -3.72 -11.56 -14.51
CA GLY A 82 -2.86 -10.47 -14.06
C GLY A 82 -1.46 -10.46 -14.65
N HIS A 83 -1.01 -9.31 -15.16
CA HIS A 83 0.38 -9.15 -15.60
C HIS A 83 1.34 -9.04 -14.39
N PRO A 84 2.46 -9.78 -14.35
CA PRO A 84 3.35 -9.81 -13.18
C PRO A 84 3.93 -8.45 -12.77
N ILE A 85 4.27 -7.60 -13.74
CA ILE A 85 4.83 -6.26 -13.47
C ILE A 85 3.76 -5.35 -12.83
N ASP A 86 2.53 -5.41 -13.34
CA ASP A 86 1.42 -4.63 -12.80
C ASP A 86 1.13 -5.07 -11.35
N ARG A 87 1.13 -6.38 -11.12
CA ARG A 87 0.98 -6.97 -9.78
C ARG A 87 2.02 -6.45 -8.79
N ILE A 88 3.32 -6.55 -9.14
CA ILE A 88 4.41 -6.08 -8.26
C ILE A 88 4.26 -4.59 -7.95
N ARG A 89 3.91 -3.80 -8.97
CA ARG A 89 3.72 -2.37 -8.78
C ARG A 89 2.53 -2.08 -7.86
N ARG A 90 1.35 -2.63 -8.12
CA ARG A 90 0.14 -2.42 -7.31
C ARG A 90 0.36 -2.86 -5.86
N ASP A 91 1.02 -4.00 -5.65
CA ASP A 91 1.38 -4.48 -4.30
C ASP A 91 2.29 -3.51 -3.56
N TRP A 92 3.33 -3.04 -4.24
CA TRP A 92 4.25 -2.07 -3.68
C TRP A 92 3.50 -0.80 -3.27
N GLN A 93 2.66 -0.26 -4.16
CA GLN A 93 1.90 0.96 -3.90
C GLN A 93 0.93 0.79 -2.73
N MET A 94 0.14 -0.29 -2.69
CA MET A 94 -0.76 -0.60 -1.58
C MET A 94 0.00 -0.74 -0.26
N LYS A 95 1.11 -1.49 -0.26
CA LYS A 95 1.93 -1.69 0.93
C LYS A 95 2.49 -0.36 1.43
N ARG A 96 3.05 0.47 0.55
CA ARG A 96 3.62 1.78 0.94
C ARG A 96 2.55 2.73 1.45
N ALA A 97 1.40 2.83 0.77
CA ALA A 97 0.28 3.67 1.20
C ALA A 97 -0.24 3.23 2.58
N PHE A 98 -0.43 1.92 2.78
CA PHE A 98 -0.90 1.39 4.05
C PHE A 98 0.10 1.65 5.19
N GLN A 99 1.39 1.35 4.99
CA GLN A 99 2.42 1.64 6.01
C GLN A 99 2.52 3.13 6.33
N ALA A 100 2.44 4.00 5.32
CA ALA A 100 2.45 5.46 5.53
C ALA A 100 1.23 5.91 6.36
N SER A 101 0.04 5.36 6.08
CA SER A 101 -1.18 5.67 6.83
C SER A 101 -1.10 5.25 8.31
N LEU A 102 -0.57 4.05 8.59
CA LEU A 102 -0.35 3.58 9.95
C LEU A 102 0.66 4.46 10.70
N TYR A 103 1.76 4.81 10.03
CA TYR A 103 2.81 5.63 10.62
C TYR A 103 2.33 7.04 10.95
N LEU A 104 1.64 7.71 10.02
CA LEU A 104 1.24 9.11 10.18
C LEU A 104 0.00 9.27 11.07
N HIS A 105 -1.00 8.41 10.92
CA HIS A 105 -2.29 8.60 11.56
C HIS A 105 -2.53 7.71 12.77
N SER A 106 -1.74 6.64 12.94
CA SER A 106 -1.85 5.69 14.06
C SER A 106 -3.29 5.31 14.41
N PRO A 107 -4.09 4.78 13.45
CA PRO A 107 -5.48 4.43 13.70
C PRO A 107 -5.60 3.33 14.77
N ASN A 108 -6.64 3.41 15.59
CA ASN A 108 -6.93 2.37 16.58
C ASN A 108 -7.46 1.10 15.91
N ALA A 109 -8.24 1.27 14.83
CA ALA A 109 -8.78 0.17 14.06
C ALA A 109 -8.75 0.46 12.56
N VAL A 110 -8.62 -0.59 11.76
CA VAL A 110 -8.78 -0.57 10.31
C VAL A 110 -9.79 -1.63 9.91
N ILE A 111 -10.79 -1.26 9.11
CA ILE A 111 -11.70 -2.21 8.48
C ILE A 111 -11.40 -2.22 6.98
N ILE A 112 -11.14 -3.41 6.43
CA ILE A 112 -10.99 -3.65 5.00
C ILE A 112 -12.27 -4.32 4.49
N LEU A 113 -13.01 -3.61 3.66
CA LEU A 113 -14.35 -3.96 3.19
C LEU A 113 -14.30 -4.52 1.77
N GLY A 114 -14.37 -5.85 1.65
CA GLY A 114 -14.72 -6.56 0.43
C GLY A 114 -13.74 -6.40 -0.74
N ASP A 115 -13.99 -7.23 -1.75
CA ASP A 115 -13.33 -7.24 -3.07
C ASP A 115 -11.82 -7.01 -2.96
N ILE A 116 -11.23 -7.85 -2.09
CA ILE A 116 -9.82 -7.83 -1.76
C ILE A 116 -9.02 -8.48 -2.87
N LEU A 117 -9.55 -9.54 -3.47
CA LEU A 117 -8.92 -10.34 -4.51
C LEU A 117 -9.68 -10.14 -5.82
N ASP A 118 -9.00 -10.02 -6.96
CA ASP A 118 -9.68 -9.94 -8.26
C ASP A 118 -10.26 -11.29 -8.71
N GLU A 119 -9.54 -12.36 -8.37
CA GLU A 119 -9.74 -13.72 -8.89
C GLU A 119 -10.01 -14.74 -7.78
N GLY A 120 -10.31 -14.32 -6.55
CA GLY A 120 -10.48 -15.22 -5.41
C GLY A 120 -11.52 -16.32 -5.67
N LYS A 121 -12.64 -15.94 -6.30
CA LYS A 121 -13.71 -16.88 -6.72
C LYS A 121 -13.32 -17.91 -7.78
N TRP A 122 -12.19 -17.74 -8.46
CA TRP A 122 -11.68 -18.67 -9.48
C TRP A 122 -10.38 -19.36 -9.05
N ALA A 123 -9.86 -19.03 -7.86
CA ALA A 123 -8.61 -19.58 -7.35
C ALA A 123 -8.78 -21.04 -6.90
N THR A 124 -7.76 -21.86 -7.10
CA THR A 124 -7.65 -23.15 -6.42
C THR A 124 -7.38 -22.93 -4.93
N ASN A 125 -7.50 -23.96 -4.08
CA ASN A 125 -7.21 -23.83 -2.64
C ASN A 125 -5.78 -23.33 -2.35
N ASP A 126 -4.80 -23.80 -3.14
CA ASP A 126 -3.40 -23.40 -2.99
C ASP A 126 -3.19 -21.94 -3.44
N ASP A 127 -3.77 -21.56 -4.59
CA ASP A 127 -3.72 -20.19 -5.09
C ASP A 127 -4.41 -19.22 -4.11
N PHE A 128 -5.55 -19.62 -3.55
CA PHE A 128 -6.27 -18.83 -2.56
C PHE A 128 -5.45 -18.63 -1.30
N SER A 129 -4.83 -19.70 -0.78
CA SER A 129 -3.94 -19.64 0.39
C SER A 129 -2.78 -18.68 0.14
N TYR A 130 -2.16 -18.76 -1.03
CA TYR A 130 -1.10 -17.84 -1.45
C TYR A 130 -1.60 -16.38 -1.54
N LEU A 131 -2.77 -16.15 -2.15
CA LEU A 131 -3.35 -14.81 -2.26
C LEU A 131 -3.62 -14.20 -0.86
N VAL A 132 -4.08 -15.02 0.09
CA VAL A 132 -4.29 -14.60 1.48
C VAL A 132 -2.97 -14.27 2.18
N GLU A 133 -1.91 -15.04 1.96
CA GLU A 133 -0.58 -14.73 2.50
C GLU A 133 -0.03 -13.42 1.93
N ARG A 134 -0.17 -13.20 0.63
CA ARG A 134 0.21 -11.95 -0.03
C ARG A 134 -0.58 -10.76 0.51
N PHE A 135 -1.89 -10.91 0.71
CA PHE A 135 -2.71 -9.90 1.38
C PHE A 135 -2.17 -9.57 2.79
N ARG A 136 -1.81 -10.57 3.58
CA ARG A 136 -1.24 -10.36 4.93
C ARG A 136 0.12 -9.66 4.91
N ASP A 137 0.94 -9.87 3.89
CA ASP A 137 2.20 -9.14 3.72
C ASP A 137 1.99 -7.68 3.32
N ILE A 138 1.06 -7.41 2.40
CA ILE A 138 0.75 -6.04 1.95
C ILE A 138 0.17 -5.22 3.11
N PHE A 139 -0.77 -5.80 3.86
CA PHE A 139 -1.44 -5.15 5.00
C PHE A 139 -0.82 -5.54 6.35
N HIS A 140 0.49 -5.79 6.37
CA HIS A 140 1.22 -6.09 7.60
C HIS A 140 1.09 -4.94 8.61
N HIS A 141 0.86 -5.27 9.87
CA HIS A 141 0.65 -4.28 10.94
C HIS A 141 1.04 -4.86 12.30
N ASP A 142 1.31 -3.95 13.24
CA ASP A 142 1.49 -4.30 14.64
C ASP A 142 0.13 -4.52 15.31
N LYS A 143 -0.21 -5.78 15.55
CA LYS A 143 -1.47 -6.22 16.17
C LYS A 143 -1.67 -5.69 17.59
N THR A 144 -0.62 -5.21 18.24
CA THR A 144 -0.71 -4.60 19.59
C THR A 144 -1.16 -3.14 19.54
N LYS A 145 -1.01 -2.47 18.40
CA LYS A 145 -1.31 -1.05 18.22
C LYS A 145 -2.59 -0.80 17.44
N THR A 146 -2.84 -1.61 16.42
CA THR A 146 -3.94 -1.39 15.49
C THR A 146 -4.72 -2.68 15.27
N LEU A 147 -6.04 -2.63 15.50
CA LEU A 147 -6.94 -3.73 15.22
C LEU A 147 -7.35 -3.72 13.74
N VAL A 148 -6.90 -4.70 12.96
CA VAL A 148 -7.35 -4.85 11.58
C VAL A 148 -8.43 -5.93 11.48
N LYS A 149 -9.56 -5.60 10.87
CA LYS A 149 -10.65 -6.51 10.54
C LYS A 149 -10.93 -6.48 9.04
N THR A 150 -11.33 -7.62 8.51
CA THR A 150 -11.49 -7.82 7.07
C THR A 150 -12.82 -8.49 6.81
N VAL A 151 -13.56 -7.97 5.84
CA VAL A 151 -14.83 -8.50 5.36
C VAL A 151 -14.64 -8.93 3.91
N VAL A 152 -15.20 -10.08 3.53
CA VAL A 152 -15.11 -10.62 2.17
C VAL A 152 -16.18 -10.00 1.26
N GLY A 153 -15.83 -9.83 -0.01
CA GLY A 153 -16.74 -9.42 -1.08
C GLY A 153 -17.02 -10.53 -2.08
N ASN A 154 -17.72 -10.16 -3.15
CA ASN A 154 -18.15 -11.08 -4.21
C ASN A 154 -16.99 -11.53 -5.11
N HIS A 155 -15.92 -10.75 -5.25
CA HIS A 155 -14.73 -11.21 -5.97
C HIS A 155 -13.85 -12.17 -5.15
N ASP A 156 -13.94 -12.10 -3.83
CA ASP A 156 -13.13 -12.93 -2.91
C ASP A 156 -13.60 -14.37 -2.89
N ILE A 157 -14.88 -14.59 -2.58
CA ILE A 157 -15.45 -15.93 -2.37
C ILE A 157 -16.60 -16.27 -3.34
N GLY A 158 -16.95 -15.34 -4.22
CA GLY A 158 -18.07 -15.48 -5.16
C GLY A 158 -19.41 -14.99 -4.59
N PHE A 159 -20.40 -14.84 -5.47
CA PHE A 159 -21.78 -14.47 -5.11
C PHE A 159 -22.79 -15.40 -5.78
N HIS A 160 -23.82 -15.80 -5.04
CA HIS A 160 -24.97 -16.59 -5.48
C HIS A 160 -24.64 -17.98 -6.08
N TYR A 161 -24.43 -18.09 -7.38
CA TYR A 161 -24.16 -19.36 -8.09
C TYR A 161 -22.66 -19.68 -8.27
N ALA A 162 -21.78 -18.78 -7.85
CA ALA A 162 -20.33 -18.90 -7.99
C ALA A 162 -19.60 -18.91 -6.63
N CYS A 163 -20.29 -19.25 -5.54
CA CYS A 163 -19.64 -19.39 -4.24
C CYS A 163 -18.77 -20.65 -4.24
N VAL A 164 -17.45 -20.46 -4.08
CA VAL A 164 -16.52 -21.58 -3.88
C VAL A 164 -16.39 -21.82 -2.39
N PHE A 165 -16.81 -23.00 -1.93
CA PHE A 165 -16.70 -23.38 -0.53
C PHE A 165 -15.24 -23.75 -0.20
N PHE A 166 -14.48 -22.76 0.28
CA PHE A 166 -13.10 -22.93 0.77
C PHE A 166 -13.04 -23.43 2.24
N LEU A 167 -14.16 -23.92 2.78
CA LEU A 167 -14.26 -24.43 4.14
C LEU A 167 -14.45 -25.95 4.11
N ASN A 168 -13.35 -26.69 4.01
CA ASN A 168 -13.28 -28.08 4.46
C ASN A 168 -11.95 -28.33 5.15
#